data_AF-V5GI43-F1
#
_entry.id   AF-V5GI43-F1
#
_cell.length_a   1.000
_cell.length_b   1.000
_cell.length_c   1.000
_cell.angle_alpha   90.00
_cell.angle_beta   90.00
_cell.angle_gamma   90.00
#
_symmetry.space_group_name_H-M   'P 1'
#
loop_
_entity.id
_entity.type
_entity.pdbx_description
1 polymer ?
#
loop_
_entity_poly.entity_id
_entity_poly.type
_entity_poly.pdbx_seq_one_letter_code
_entity_poly.pdbx_strand_id
1 'polypeptide(L)'
;MATQEKLRKSLEALRNLTKSNQQSSDVAKKKEKIQHCYVITEAISNPTIRISTDFHILLSNSIEAFLRLCDDQDSDVRMTSEECLNRIIRAANDGYIGKIQIELHKAIKKNGAARPLRTALWLFSILAHHIRPHKGKPYVANLFPSLIRIAERTEESVHETLALSLPRIMYVLGSFSTENETKSLLKAFL
;
A
#
# COMPACT_ATOMS: atom_id res chain seq x y z
N MET A 1 15.12 -19.46 9.12
CA MET A 1 13.94 -20.35 9.10
C MET A 1 12.91 -19.98 10.17
N ALA A 2 13.26 -19.87 11.46
CA ALA A 2 12.32 -19.52 12.54
C ALA A 2 11.55 -18.19 12.32
N THR A 3 12.23 -17.12 11.88
CA THR A 3 11.59 -15.80 11.61
C THR A 3 10.59 -15.87 10.46
N GLN A 4 10.87 -16.68 9.43
CA GLN A 4 10.00 -16.86 8.26
C GLN A 4 8.73 -17.63 8.62
N GLU A 5 8.87 -18.68 9.44
CA GLU A 5 7.72 -19.45 9.89
C GLU A 5 6.82 -18.64 10.85
N LYS A 6 7.43 -17.85 11.75
CA LYS A 6 6.69 -16.90 12.60
C LYS A 6 5.92 -15.86 11.79
N LEU A 7 6.51 -15.36 10.71
CA LEU A 7 5.86 -14.43 9.78
C LEU A 7 4.67 -15.09 9.06
N ARG A 8 4.85 -16.29 8.50
CA ARG A 8 3.76 -17.04 7.84
C ARG A 8 2.59 -17.30 8.79
N LYS A 9 2.87 -17.80 9.99
CA LYS A 9 1.85 -18.04 11.03
C LYS A 9 1.11 -16.75 11.39
N SER A 10 1.82 -15.64 11.53
CA SER A 10 1.19 -14.34 11.85
C SER A 10 0.32 -13.81 10.70
N LEU A 11 0.76 -13.98 9.45
CA LEU A 11 -0.03 -13.59 8.27
C LEU A 11 -1.30 -14.43 8.13
N GLU A 12 -1.21 -15.75 8.37
CA GLU A 12 -2.37 -16.65 8.34
C GLU A 12 -3.34 -16.34 9.47
N ALA A 13 -2.85 -16.13 10.70
CA ALA A 13 -3.66 -15.74 11.84
C ALA A 13 -4.42 -14.43 11.56
N LEU A 14 -3.70 -13.39 11.09
CA LEU A 14 -4.29 -12.10 10.78
C LEU A 14 -5.30 -12.19 9.63
N ARG A 15 -5.05 -13.03 8.60
CA ARG A 15 -6.01 -13.29 7.53
C ARG A 15 -7.28 -13.95 8.05
N ASN A 16 -7.17 -14.89 8.99
CA ASN A 16 -8.33 -15.55 9.59
C ASN A 16 -9.13 -14.59 10.49
N LEU A 17 -8.44 -13.80 11.31
CA LEU A 17 -9.06 -12.76 12.15
C LEU A 17 -9.80 -11.71 11.32
N THR A 18 -9.28 -11.36 10.14
CA THR A 18 -9.93 -10.41 9.22
C THR A 18 -11.17 -11.00 8.55
N LYS A 19 -11.21 -12.32 8.29
CA LYS A 19 -12.39 -12.99 7.73
C LYS A 19 -13.53 -13.12 8.74
N SER A 20 -13.20 -13.39 10.01
CA SER A 20 -14.19 -13.52 11.09
C SER A 20 -14.81 -12.20 11.53
N ASN A 21 -14.36 -11.07 10.97
CA ASN A 21 -14.66 -9.72 11.41
C ASN A 21 -16.07 -9.21 11.00
N GLN A 22 -16.91 -10.07 10.43
CA GLN A 22 -18.30 -9.71 10.11
C GLN A 22 -19.24 -9.79 11.33
N GLN A 23 -18.81 -10.41 12.45
CA GLN A 23 -19.62 -10.53 13.66
C GLN A 23 -18.75 -10.35 14.93
N SER A 24 -19.12 -9.34 15.73
CA SER A 24 -18.67 -8.98 17.10
C SER A 24 -17.31 -8.26 17.29
N SER A 25 -17.41 -7.09 17.95
CA SER A 25 -16.34 -6.22 18.46
C SER A 25 -15.69 -6.81 19.72
N ASP A 26 -14.89 -7.85 19.54
CA ASP A 26 -14.20 -8.51 20.65
C ASP A 26 -12.84 -7.86 20.93
N VAL A 27 -12.67 -7.30 22.14
CA VAL A 27 -11.44 -6.60 22.57
C VAL A 27 -10.22 -7.52 22.53
N ALA A 28 -10.41 -8.83 22.70
CA ALA A 28 -9.33 -9.81 22.58
C ALA A 28 -8.79 -9.88 21.14
N LYS A 29 -9.69 -9.95 20.15
CA LYS A 29 -9.33 -9.98 18.71
C LYS A 29 -8.60 -8.72 18.29
N LYS A 30 -8.94 -7.56 18.87
CA LYS A 30 -8.22 -6.29 18.64
C LYS A 30 -6.75 -6.39 19.05
N LYS A 31 -6.48 -6.83 20.29
CA LYS A 31 -5.11 -6.94 20.83
C LYS A 31 -4.27 -7.92 19.99
N GLU A 32 -4.87 -9.04 19.58
CA GLU A 32 -4.21 -10.02 18.72
C GLU A 32 -3.82 -9.45 17.35
N LYS A 33 -4.73 -8.71 16.69
CA LYS A 33 -4.42 -8.04 15.42
C LYS A 33 -3.23 -7.09 15.54
N ILE A 34 -3.26 -6.22 16.55
CA ILE A 34 -2.19 -5.25 16.83
C ILE A 34 -0.85 -5.98 17.07
N GLN A 35 -0.87 -7.04 17.89
CA GLN A 35 0.31 -7.84 18.15
C GLN A 35 0.87 -8.48 16.87
N HIS A 36 0.01 -9.06 16.02
CA HIS A 36 0.43 -9.63 14.74
C HIS A 36 0.99 -8.57 13.79
N CYS A 37 0.44 -7.34 13.79
CA CYS A 37 0.99 -6.24 13.00
C CYS A 37 2.45 -5.93 13.38
N TYR A 38 2.74 -5.83 14.67
CA TYR A 38 4.10 -5.61 15.15
C TYR A 38 5.03 -6.78 14.82
N VAL A 39 4.59 -8.02 15.03
CA VAL A 39 5.39 -9.21 14.70
C VAL A 39 5.74 -9.27 13.20
N ILE A 40 4.78 -8.98 12.31
CA ILE A 40 5.02 -8.94 10.86
C ILE A 40 6.02 -7.83 10.53
N THR A 41 5.85 -6.64 11.12
CA THR A 41 6.71 -5.48 10.88
C THR A 41 8.15 -5.74 11.29
N GLU A 42 8.36 -6.30 12.48
CA GLU A 42 9.68 -6.69 12.97
C GLU A 42 10.32 -7.77 12.10
N ALA A 43 9.55 -8.79 11.70
CA ALA A 43 10.05 -9.87 10.87
C ALA A 43 10.49 -9.38 9.48
N ILE A 44 9.71 -8.50 8.83
CA ILE A 44 10.03 -7.92 7.52
C ILE A 44 11.19 -6.91 7.61
N SER A 45 11.26 -6.14 8.69
CA SER A 45 12.33 -5.15 8.90
C SER A 45 13.68 -5.81 9.22
N ASN A 46 13.68 -7.07 9.67
CA ASN A 46 14.90 -7.81 9.97
C ASN A 46 15.65 -8.14 8.66
N PRO A 47 16.92 -7.71 8.50
CA PRO A 47 17.66 -7.91 7.25
C PRO A 47 17.89 -9.39 6.91
N THR A 48 17.90 -10.30 7.90
CA THR A 48 18.15 -11.73 7.68
C THR A 48 17.06 -12.41 6.84
N ILE A 49 15.83 -11.92 6.87
CA ILE A 49 14.73 -12.50 6.08
C ILE A 49 14.90 -12.20 4.58
N ARG A 50 15.68 -11.18 4.22
CA ARG A 50 15.91 -10.75 2.83
C ARG A 50 16.67 -11.78 2.00
N ILE A 51 17.41 -12.68 2.66
CA ILE A 51 18.15 -13.79 2.03
C ILE A 51 17.18 -14.90 1.59
N SER A 52 15.96 -14.95 2.14
CA SER A 52 14.96 -15.95 1.78
C SER A 52 14.45 -15.74 0.36
N THR A 53 14.37 -16.82 -0.41
CA THR A 53 13.78 -16.84 -1.77
C THR A 53 12.32 -16.39 -1.77
N ASP A 54 11.61 -16.60 -0.66
CA ASP A 54 10.19 -16.29 -0.52
C ASP A 54 9.94 -14.85 -0.03
N PHE A 55 11.00 -14.06 0.21
CA PHE A 55 10.88 -12.74 0.81
C PHE A 55 9.93 -11.82 0.04
N HIS A 56 10.02 -11.77 -1.28
CA HIS A 56 9.15 -10.91 -2.10
C HIS A 56 7.68 -11.30 -2.02
N ILE A 57 7.37 -12.59 -1.88
CA ILE A 57 5.99 -13.09 -1.71
C ILE A 57 5.48 -12.70 -0.32
N LEU A 58 6.30 -12.91 0.71
CA LEU A 58 5.97 -12.57 2.10
C LEU A 58 5.77 -11.06 2.29
N LEU A 59 6.62 -10.23 1.66
CA LEU A 59 6.47 -8.79 1.65
C LEU A 59 5.16 -8.37 0.98
N SER A 60 4.82 -8.97 -0.17
CA SER A 60 3.57 -8.67 -0.87
C SER A 60 2.35 -8.96 0.00
N ASN A 61 2.33 -10.14 0.61
CA ASN A 61 1.25 -10.57 1.49
C ASN A 61 1.15 -9.67 2.72
N SER A 62 2.28 -9.19 3.25
CA SER A 62 2.31 -8.29 4.40
C SER A 62 1.71 -6.93 4.06
N ILE A 63 2.11 -6.32 2.93
CA ILE A 63 1.55 -5.03 2.48
C ILE A 63 0.06 -5.15 2.23
N GLU A 64 -0.38 -6.21 1.54
CA GLU A 64 -1.80 -6.43 1.28
C GLU A 64 -2.59 -6.60 2.60
N ALA A 65 -2.04 -7.35 3.55
CA ALA A 65 -2.67 -7.57 4.85
C ALA A 65 -2.83 -6.26 5.63
N PHE A 66 -1.79 -5.41 5.66
CA PHE A 66 -1.88 -4.11 6.31
C PHE A 66 -2.86 -3.15 5.62
N LEU A 67 -2.84 -3.09 4.28
CA LEU A 67 -3.80 -2.27 3.55
C LEU A 67 -5.24 -2.70 3.83
N ARG A 68 -5.52 -4.00 4.00
CA ARG A 68 -6.85 -4.47 4.43
C ARG A 68 -7.21 -3.99 5.83
N LEU A 69 -6.26 -4.01 6.76
CA LEU A 69 -6.48 -3.52 8.14
C LEU A 69 -6.64 -2.00 8.23
N CYS A 70 -6.21 -1.23 7.23
CA CYS A 70 -6.53 0.20 7.15
C CYS A 70 -8.05 0.47 7.02
N ASP A 71 -8.85 -0.55 6.69
CA ASP A 71 -10.32 -0.47 6.67
C ASP A 71 -10.99 -1.27 7.81
N ASP A 72 -10.26 -1.59 8.88
CA ASP A 72 -10.85 -2.24 10.06
C ASP A 72 -11.86 -1.29 10.75
N GLN A 73 -12.82 -1.85 11.49
CA GLN A 73 -13.81 -1.10 12.26
C GLN A 73 -13.15 -0.38 13.45
N ASP A 74 -12.13 -0.97 14.05
CA ASP A 74 -11.43 -0.41 15.21
C ASP A 74 -10.37 0.62 14.78
N SER A 75 -10.39 1.82 15.38
CA SER A 75 -9.46 2.90 15.06
C SER A 75 -8.01 2.58 15.36
N ASP A 76 -7.74 1.88 16.46
CA ASP A 76 -6.38 1.61 16.90
C ASP A 76 -5.74 0.59 15.95
N VAL A 77 -6.51 -0.41 15.50
CA VAL A 77 -6.06 -1.35 14.46
C VAL A 77 -5.71 -0.62 13.17
N ARG A 78 -6.54 0.33 12.74
CA ARG A 78 -6.25 1.16 11.54
C ARG A 78 -4.95 1.95 11.71
N MET A 79 -4.81 2.65 12.84
CA MET A 79 -3.62 3.46 13.14
C MET A 79 -2.35 2.61 13.22
N THR A 80 -2.39 1.49 13.95
CA THR A 80 -1.25 0.57 14.05
C THR A 80 -0.87 0.02 12.67
N SER A 81 -1.85 -0.36 11.84
CA SER A 81 -1.58 -0.87 10.49
C SER A 81 -0.84 0.16 9.62
N GLU A 82 -1.30 1.40 9.65
CA GLU A 82 -0.67 2.50 8.91
C GLU A 82 0.73 2.83 9.44
N GLU A 83 0.93 2.82 10.76
CA GLU A 83 2.24 3.00 11.39
C GLU A 83 3.21 1.88 10.96
N CYS A 84 2.76 0.63 11.01
CA CYS A 84 3.51 -0.54 10.59
C CYS A 84 3.92 -0.47 9.11
N LEU A 85 3.01 -0.08 8.21
CA LEU A 85 3.32 0.15 6.80
C LEU A 85 4.39 1.23 6.61
N ASN A 86 4.23 2.36 7.28
CA ASN A 86 5.19 3.45 7.24
C ASN A 86 6.57 3.01 7.77
N ARG A 87 6.61 2.18 8.81
CA ARG A 87 7.86 1.62 9.35
C ARG A 87 8.54 0.68 8.35
N ILE A 88 7.79 -0.19 7.65
CA ILE A 88 8.35 -1.05 6.60
C ILE A 88 8.93 -0.23 5.46
N ILE A 89 8.23 0.83 5.05
CA ILE A 89 8.69 1.74 3.99
C ILE A 89 9.97 2.46 4.40
N ARG A 90 10.05 2.99 5.63
CA ARG A 90 11.28 3.62 6.14
C ARG A 90 12.45 2.65 6.27
N ALA A 91 12.18 1.39 6.59
CA ALA A 91 13.20 0.34 6.64
C ALA A 91 13.56 -0.22 5.26
N ALA A 92 12.80 0.14 4.21
CA ALA A 92 13.04 -0.30 2.85
C ALA A 92 14.20 0.47 2.23
N ASN A 93 15.30 -0.25 1.99
CA ASN A 93 16.38 0.22 1.13
C ASN A 93 16.02 -0.04 -0.35
N ASP A 94 16.80 0.51 -1.28
CA ASP A 94 16.61 0.41 -2.74
C ASP A 94 16.28 -1.00 -3.28
N GLY A 95 16.69 -2.05 -2.58
CA GLY A 95 16.54 -3.45 -3.02
C GLY A 95 15.09 -3.93 -3.19
N TYR A 96 14.12 -3.43 -2.41
CA TYR A 96 12.72 -3.91 -2.49
C TYR A 96 11.66 -2.81 -2.54
N ILE A 97 12.06 -1.53 -2.61
CA ILE A 97 11.13 -0.41 -2.83
C ILE A 97 10.30 -0.61 -4.10
N GLY A 98 10.91 -1.08 -5.19
CA GLY A 98 10.18 -1.38 -6.43
C GLY A 98 9.05 -2.40 -6.24
N LYS A 99 9.25 -3.38 -5.34
CA LYS A 99 8.22 -4.37 -5.02
C LYS A 99 7.08 -3.74 -4.21
N ILE A 100 7.41 -2.85 -3.26
CA ILE A 100 6.41 -2.08 -2.51
C ILE A 100 5.57 -1.21 -3.46
N GLN A 101 6.22 -0.46 -4.36
CA GLN A 101 5.53 0.37 -5.36
C GLN A 101 4.53 -0.44 -6.21
N ILE A 102 4.89 -1.66 -6.62
CA ILE A 102 4.00 -2.54 -7.39
C ILE A 102 2.76 -2.93 -6.57
N GLU A 103 2.92 -3.31 -5.30
CA GLU A 103 1.77 -3.71 -4.47
C GLU A 103 0.86 -2.52 -4.13
N LEU A 104 1.44 -1.34 -3.89
CA LEU A 104 0.67 -0.09 -3.73
C LEU A 104 -0.09 0.25 -5.02
N HIS A 105 0.56 0.15 -6.19
CA HIS A 105 -0.10 0.38 -7.48
C HIS A 105 -1.23 -0.61 -7.74
N LYS A 106 -1.09 -1.89 -7.39
CA LYS A 106 -2.20 -2.85 -7.46
C LYS A 106 -3.39 -2.43 -6.61
N ALA A 107 -3.14 -1.94 -5.39
CA ALA A 107 -4.21 -1.44 -4.52
C ALA A 107 -4.91 -0.20 -5.10
N ILE A 108 -4.15 0.73 -5.69
CA ILE A 108 -4.67 1.90 -6.40
C ILE A 108 -5.53 1.46 -7.60
N LYS A 109 -5.00 0.55 -8.44
CA LYS A 109 -5.70 0.02 -9.62
C LYS A 109 -6.99 -0.73 -9.26
N LYS A 110 -7.03 -1.38 -8.09
CA LYS A 110 -8.24 -2.07 -7.58
C LYS A 110 -9.38 -1.09 -7.29
N ASN A 111 -9.06 0.17 -6.97
CA ASN A 111 -10.03 1.22 -6.63
C ASN A 111 -11.09 0.75 -5.60
N GLY A 112 -10.63 0.10 -4.54
CA GLY A 112 -11.49 -0.52 -3.51
C GLY A 112 -12.03 0.50 -2.49
N ALA A 113 -12.14 0.09 -1.23
CA ALA A 113 -12.59 0.97 -0.14
C ALA A 113 -11.74 2.25 -0.04
N ALA A 114 -12.36 3.34 0.42
CA ALA A 114 -11.73 4.66 0.45
C ALA A 114 -10.47 4.72 1.32
N ARG A 115 -10.47 4.12 2.52
CA ARG A 115 -9.31 4.21 3.44
C ARG A 115 -8.06 3.53 2.89
N PRO A 116 -8.08 2.23 2.49
CA PRO A 116 -6.91 1.58 1.91
C PRO A 116 -6.44 2.23 0.62
N LEU A 117 -7.37 2.75 -0.19
CA LEU A 117 -7.04 3.47 -1.42
C LEU A 117 -6.24 4.75 -1.11
N ARG A 118 -6.72 5.55 -0.16
CA ARG A 118 -6.02 6.77 0.29
C ARG A 118 -4.62 6.45 0.80
N THR A 119 -4.50 5.48 1.71
CA THR A 119 -3.20 5.04 2.23
C THR A 119 -2.28 4.59 1.10
N ALA A 120 -2.76 3.77 0.17
CA ALA A 120 -1.95 3.28 -0.95
C ALA A 120 -1.49 4.42 -1.88
N LEU A 121 -2.39 5.35 -2.21
CA LEU A 121 -2.10 6.50 -3.06
C LEU A 121 -1.06 7.44 -2.42
N TRP A 122 -1.24 7.74 -1.14
CA TRP A 122 -0.33 8.57 -0.37
C TRP A 122 1.08 7.96 -0.31
N LEU A 123 1.19 6.70 0.13
CA LEU A 123 2.47 6.00 0.23
C LEU A 123 3.15 5.84 -1.14
N PHE A 124 2.39 5.58 -2.20
CA PHE A 124 2.94 5.51 -3.55
C PHE A 124 3.53 6.85 -3.97
N SER A 125 2.85 7.96 -3.69
CA SER A 125 3.33 9.30 -4.02
C SER A 125 4.62 9.68 -3.29
N ILE A 126 4.78 9.25 -2.03
CA ILE A 126 6.02 9.41 -1.28
C ILE A 126 7.14 8.61 -1.95
N LEU A 127 6.85 7.39 -2.39
CA LEU A 127 7.84 6.51 -3.02
C LEU A 127 8.10 6.82 -4.50
N ALA A 128 7.37 7.73 -5.14
CA ALA A 128 7.45 7.98 -6.57
C ALA A 128 8.87 8.33 -7.04
N HIS A 129 9.64 9.07 -6.25
CA HIS A 129 11.01 9.48 -6.59
C HIS A 129 12.02 8.33 -6.71
N HIS A 130 11.70 7.14 -6.20
CA HIS A 130 12.52 5.93 -6.39
C HIS A 130 12.24 5.19 -7.71
N ILE A 131 11.28 5.66 -8.52
CA ILE A 131 10.99 5.08 -9.83
C ILE A 131 12.18 5.32 -10.76
N ARG A 132 12.79 4.23 -11.23
CA ARG A 132 13.89 4.30 -12.19
C ARG A 132 13.38 4.83 -13.55
N PRO A 133 14.12 5.70 -14.25
CA PRO A 133 13.67 6.32 -15.51
C PRO A 133 13.15 5.33 -16.57
N HIS A 134 13.79 4.18 -16.74
CA HIS A 134 13.37 3.16 -17.71
C HIS A 134 12.01 2.49 -17.37
N LYS A 135 11.51 2.68 -16.15
CA LYS A 135 10.17 2.24 -15.73
C LYS A 135 9.11 3.35 -15.80
N GLY A 136 9.50 4.59 -16.11
CA GLY A 136 8.60 5.75 -16.16
C GLY A 136 7.41 5.54 -17.11
N LYS A 137 7.68 5.20 -18.37
CA LYS A 137 6.62 4.92 -19.37
C LYS A 137 5.65 3.80 -18.94
N PRO A 138 6.12 2.61 -18.50
CA PRO A 138 5.24 1.59 -17.94
C PRO A 138 4.37 2.08 -16.77
N TYR A 139 4.92 2.90 -15.86
CA TYR A 139 4.14 3.45 -14.76
C TYR A 139 3.06 4.41 -15.25
N VAL A 140 3.36 5.34 -16.16
CA VAL A 140 2.37 6.26 -16.73
C VAL A 140 1.21 5.49 -17.35
N ALA A 141 1.51 4.56 -18.26
CA ALA A 141 0.50 3.80 -19.00
C ALA A 141 -0.45 3.00 -18.10
N ASN A 142 0.00 2.58 -16.91
CA ASN A 142 -0.78 1.76 -15.98
C ASN A 142 -1.37 2.56 -14.79
N LEU A 143 -0.76 3.67 -14.41
CA LEU A 143 -1.18 4.48 -13.26
C LEU A 143 -2.17 5.56 -13.68
N PHE A 144 -1.96 6.26 -14.79
CA PHE A 144 -2.81 7.39 -15.19
C PHE A 144 -4.29 6.99 -15.38
N PRO A 145 -4.62 5.85 -16.03
CA PRO A 145 -5.99 5.38 -16.08
C PRO A 145 -6.60 5.11 -14.69
N SER A 146 -5.77 4.73 -13.72
CA SER A 146 -6.22 4.52 -12.35
C SER A 146 -6.48 5.86 -11.64
N LEU A 147 -5.62 6.87 -11.86
CA LEU A 147 -5.81 8.22 -11.30
C LEU A 147 -7.08 8.89 -11.84
N ILE A 148 -7.37 8.74 -13.13
CA ILE A 148 -8.61 9.23 -13.75
C ILE A 148 -9.84 8.63 -13.05
N ARG A 149 -9.87 7.31 -12.86
CA ARG A 149 -10.97 6.65 -12.13
C ARG A 149 -11.09 7.08 -10.65
N ILE A 150 -10.00 7.53 -10.05
CA ILE A 150 -10.01 8.04 -8.67
C ILE A 150 -10.55 9.48 -8.64
N ALA A 151 -10.31 10.28 -9.67
CA ALA A 151 -10.89 11.61 -9.80
C ALA A 151 -12.42 11.58 -9.97
N GLU A 152 -12.97 10.48 -10.49
CA GLU A 152 -14.41 10.24 -10.63
C GLU A 152 -15.10 9.77 -9.32
N ARG A 153 -14.35 9.64 -8.22
CA ARG A 153 -14.90 9.22 -6.91
C ARG A 153 -15.79 10.33 -6.34
N THR A 154 -16.60 9.98 -5.33
CA THR A 154 -17.47 10.95 -4.66
C THR A 154 -16.94 11.34 -3.28
N GLU A 155 -16.06 10.51 -2.70
CA GLU A 155 -15.53 10.75 -1.37
C GLU A 155 -14.51 11.90 -1.36
N GLU A 156 -14.87 13.03 -0.75
CA GLU A 156 -14.00 14.22 -0.62
C GLU A 156 -12.61 13.88 -0.06
N SER A 157 -12.55 12.99 0.93
CA SER A 157 -11.29 12.59 1.54
C SER A 157 -10.35 11.84 0.58
N VAL A 158 -10.90 11.17 -0.44
CA VAL A 158 -10.11 10.56 -1.52
C VAL A 158 -9.56 11.64 -2.44
N HIS A 159 -10.37 12.65 -2.78
CA HIS A 159 -9.95 13.79 -3.60
C HIS A 159 -8.86 14.63 -2.93
N GLU A 160 -9.00 14.89 -1.63
CA GLU A 160 -7.95 15.57 -0.84
C GLU A 160 -6.62 14.82 -0.95
N THR A 161 -6.66 13.49 -0.78
CA THR A 161 -5.47 12.65 -0.88
C THR A 161 -4.89 12.67 -2.30
N LEU A 162 -5.75 12.62 -3.32
CA LEU A 162 -5.35 12.72 -4.72
C LEU A 162 -4.67 14.05 -5.01
N ALA A 163 -5.23 15.17 -4.54
CA ALA A 163 -4.67 16.51 -4.72
C ALA A 163 -3.28 16.65 -4.07
N LEU A 164 -3.06 16.02 -2.92
CA LEU A 164 -1.75 16.02 -2.24
C LEU A 164 -0.73 15.08 -2.90
N SER A 165 -1.19 13.96 -3.46
CA SER A 165 -0.33 12.94 -4.08
C SER A 165 0.05 13.25 -5.53
N LEU A 166 -0.87 13.83 -6.30
CA LEU A 166 -0.70 14.04 -7.73
C LEU A 166 0.52 14.90 -8.09
N PRO A 167 0.84 16.03 -7.40
CA PRO A 167 2.02 16.81 -7.71
C PRO A 167 3.32 16.02 -7.59
N ARG A 168 3.44 15.15 -6.57
CA ARG A 168 4.62 14.30 -6.36
C ARG A 168 4.77 13.24 -7.45
N ILE A 169 3.65 12.65 -7.85
CA ILE A 169 3.61 11.67 -8.95
C ILE A 169 3.98 12.34 -10.26
N MET A 170 3.40 13.50 -10.56
CA MET A 170 3.64 14.24 -11.80
C MET A 170 5.06 14.80 -11.90
N TYR A 171 5.67 15.20 -10.77
CA TYR A 171 7.06 15.63 -10.75
C TYR A 171 8.01 14.55 -11.31
N VAL A 172 7.73 13.27 -11.04
CA VAL A 172 8.55 12.16 -11.50
C VAL A 172 8.09 11.60 -12.84
N LEU A 173 6.79 11.41 -13.02
CA LEU A 173 6.22 10.69 -14.16
C LEU A 173 5.77 11.59 -15.31
N GLY A 174 5.61 12.90 -15.08
CA GLY A 174 5.08 13.83 -16.07
C GLY A 174 5.91 13.89 -17.35
N SER A 175 7.24 13.86 -17.24
CA SER A 175 8.15 13.88 -18.40
C SER A 175 8.09 12.63 -19.27
N PHE A 176 7.48 11.54 -18.77
CA PHE A 176 7.28 10.30 -19.53
C PHE A 176 5.89 10.22 -20.17
N SER A 177 4.99 11.15 -19.86
CA SER A 177 3.64 11.18 -20.39
C SER A 177 3.58 11.75 -21.80
N THR A 178 2.70 11.19 -22.61
CA THR A 178 2.34 11.70 -23.92
C THR A 178 1.29 12.80 -23.81
N GLU A 179 1.20 13.66 -24.83
CA GLU A 179 0.19 14.72 -24.89
C GLU A 179 -1.24 14.18 -24.68
N ASN A 180 -1.55 13.01 -25.24
CA ASN A 180 -2.86 12.38 -25.10
C ASN A 180 -3.14 11.92 -23.65
N GLU A 181 -2.14 11.37 -22.97
CA GLU A 181 -2.25 10.94 -21.56
C GLU A 181 -2.41 12.15 -20.64
N THR A 182 -1.63 13.22 -20.87
CA THR A 182 -1.77 14.48 -20.12
C THR A 182 -3.14 15.11 -20.34
N LYS A 183 -3.62 15.21 -21.59
CA LYS A 183 -4.95 15.74 -21.91
C LYS A 183 -6.07 14.93 -21.25
N SER A 184 -5.95 13.61 -21.27
CA SER A 184 -6.96 12.72 -20.65
C SER A 184 -7.01 12.91 -19.14
N LEU A 185 -5.84 13.04 -18.49
CA LEU A 185 -5.76 13.31 -17.06
C LEU A 185 -6.35 14.67 -16.70
N LEU A 186 -6.05 15.72 -17.48
CA LEU A 186 -6.60 17.06 -17.24
C LEU A 186 -8.13 17.10 -17.37
N LYS A 187 -8.69 16.42 -18.38
CA LYS A 187 -10.15 16.31 -18.56
C LYS A 187 -10.86 15.64 -17.39
N ALA A 188 -10.17 14.81 -16.60
CA ALA A 188 -10.77 14.17 -15.42
C ALA A 188 -10.95 15.15 -14.25
N PHE A 189 -10.32 16.32 -14.29
CA PHE A 189 -10.39 17.35 -13.24
C PHE A 189 -11.19 18.60 -13.66
N LEU A 190 -11.69 18.63 -14.89
CA LEU A 190 -12.46 19.74 -15.47
C LEU A 190 -13.92 19.32 -15.66
#